data_AF-A0A5W0Q8E5-F1
#
_entry.id   AF-A0A5W0Q8E5-F1
#
_cell.length_a   1.000
_cell.length_b   1.000
_cell.length_c   1.000
_cell.angle_alpha   90.00
_cell.angle_beta   90.00
_cell.angle_gamma   90.00
#
_symmetry.space_group_name_H-M   'P 1'
#
loop_
_entity.id
_entity.type
_entity.pdbx_description
1 polymer ?
#
loop_
_entity_poly.entity_id
_entity_poly.type
_entity_poly.pdbx_seq_one_letter_code
_entity_poly.pdbx_strand_id
1 'polypeptide(L)'
;DKLSAAQRDFLQNNIKRQLKTERLNILEFFKEQNSSIVYIETYGADEAFIFYSGDEFKDDFITIWSGAAEISEEKNIEKWVKDHVPYIPDRLARCFAWYTIYRHD
;
A
#
# COMPACT_ATOMS: atom_id res chain seq x y z
N ASP A 1 5.84 11.04 -2.14
CA ASP A 1 6.23 11.55 -3.46
C ASP A 1 5.09 11.36 -4.45
N LYS A 2 4.94 12.27 -5.43
CA LYS A 2 3.92 12.08 -6.48
C LYS A 2 4.51 11.25 -7.62
N LEU A 3 3.83 10.16 -7.98
CA LEU A 3 4.17 9.37 -9.17
C LEU A 3 3.93 10.19 -10.44
N SER A 4 4.84 10.13 -11.41
CA SER A 4 4.56 10.57 -12.77
C SER A 4 3.52 9.67 -13.44
N ALA A 5 2.91 10.14 -14.53
CA ALA A 5 1.93 9.35 -15.30
C ALA A 5 2.53 8.00 -15.75
N ALA A 6 3.75 8.00 -16.28
CA ALA A 6 4.42 6.77 -16.73
C ALA A 6 4.70 5.80 -15.58
N GLN A 7 5.14 6.30 -14.41
CA GLN A 7 5.34 5.47 -13.22
C GLN A 7 4.03 4.88 -12.71
N ARG A 8 2.96 5.68 -12.70
CA ARG A 8 1.63 5.25 -12.30
C ARG A 8 1.11 4.15 -13.23
N ASP A 9 1.22 4.33 -14.55
CA ASP A 9 0.79 3.33 -15.53
C ASP A 9 1.58 2.02 -15.40
N PHE A 10 2.90 2.12 -15.21
CA PHE A 10 3.75 0.95 -14.98
C PHE A 10 3.32 0.18 -13.72
N LEU A 11 3.20 0.87 -12.58
CA LEU A 11 2.79 0.25 -11.32
C LEU A 11 1.39 -0.35 -11.42
N GLN A 12 0.44 0.35 -12.03
CA GLN A 12 -0.91 -0.16 -12.23
C GLN A 12 -0.88 -1.48 -13.02
N ASN A 13 -0.11 -1.55 -14.10
CA ASN A 13 -0.02 -2.76 -14.92
C ASN A 13 0.68 -3.90 -14.17
N ASN A 14 1.72 -3.61 -13.39
CA ASN A 14 2.40 -4.62 -12.58
C ASN A 14 1.45 -5.19 -11.51
N ILE A 15 0.76 -4.33 -10.76
CA ILE A 15 -0.19 -4.76 -9.72
C ILE A 15 -1.36 -5.53 -10.34
N LYS A 16 -1.94 -5.06 -11.45
CA LYS A 16 -3.00 -5.79 -12.18
C LYS A 16 -2.58 -7.20 -12.56
N ARG A 17 -1.36 -7.37 -13.09
CA ARG A 17 -0.79 -8.68 -13.44
C ARG A 17 -0.70 -9.59 -12.23
N GLN A 18 -0.18 -9.09 -11.11
CA GLN A 18 0.01 -9.87 -9.89
C GLN A 18 -1.33 -10.23 -9.21
N LEU A 19 -2.29 -9.30 -9.17
CA LEU A 19 -3.62 -9.50 -8.60
C LEU A 19 -4.60 -10.21 -9.54
N LYS A 20 -4.25 -10.40 -10.81
CA LYS A 20 -5.12 -10.94 -11.87
C LYS A 20 -6.45 -10.17 -11.99
N THR A 21 -6.38 -8.84 -11.91
CA THR A 21 -7.52 -7.93 -12.10
C THR A 21 -7.37 -7.08 -13.36
N GLU A 22 -8.48 -6.77 -14.01
CA GLU A 22 -8.51 -5.92 -15.20
C GLU A 22 -8.54 -4.43 -14.84
N ARG A 23 -9.15 -4.10 -13.71
CA ARG A 23 -9.39 -2.72 -13.26
C ARG A 23 -8.66 -2.46 -11.96
N LEU A 24 -7.92 -1.35 -11.97
CA LEU A 24 -7.17 -0.87 -10.82
C LEU A 24 -6.89 0.62 -11.03
N ASN A 25 -7.06 1.39 -9.96
CA ASN A 25 -6.62 2.77 -9.88
C ASN A 25 -5.72 2.94 -8.64
N ILE A 26 -4.59 3.63 -8.80
CA ILE A 26 -3.72 4.00 -7.67
C ILE A 26 -4.26 5.27 -7.03
N LEU A 27 -4.76 5.19 -5.81
CA LEU A 27 -5.28 6.35 -5.09
C LEU A 27 -4.14 7.17 -4.50
N GLU A 28 -3.24 6.53 -3.75
CA GLU A 28 -2.11 7.18 -3.12
C GLU A 28 -0.83 6.35 -3.20
N PHE A 29 0.31 7.04 -3.04
CA PHE A 29 1.64 6.42 -3.06
C PHE A 29 2.51 6.98 -1.94
N PHE A 30 3.03 6.09 -1.10
CA PHE A 30 3.93 6.42 -0.01
C PHE A 30 5.25 5.69 -0.23
N LYS A 31 6.36 6.39 -0.03
CA LYS A 31 7.70 5.82 -0.11
C LYS A 31 8.58 6.43 0.96
N GLU A 32 9.31 5.58 1.65
CA GLU A 32 10.35 5.98 2.58
C GLU A 32 11.46 4.94 2.55
N GLN A 33 12.69 5.39 2.31
CA GLN A 33 13.85 4.51 2.14
C GLN A 33 13.58 3.42 1.09
N ASN A 34 13.68 2.15 1.47
CA ASN A 34 13.52 0.99 0.60
C ASN A 34 12.14 0.31 0.76
N SER A 35 11.14 1.02 1.29
CA SER A 35 9.78 0.52 1.42
C SER A 35 8.80 1.47 0.75
N SER A 36 7.81 0.90 0.08
CA SER A 36 6.72 1.68 -0.51
C SER A 36 5.37 1.00 -0.30
N ILE A 37 4.34 1.84 -0.26
CA ILE A 37 2.94 1.47 -0.05
C ILE A 37 2.13 2.11 -1.15
N VAL A 38 1.39 1.29 -1.90
CA VAL A 38 0.48 1.74 -2.95
C VAL A 38 -0.94 1.51 -2.49
N TYR A 39 -1.69 2.58 -2.30
CA TYR A 39 -3.11 2.50 -1.97
C TYR A 39 -3.91 2.41 -3.26
N ILE A 40 -4.78 1.40 -3.39
CA ILE A 40 -5.47 1.07 -4.64
C ILE A 40 -6.97 0.83 -4.44
N GLU A 41 -7.71 1.07 -5.51
CA GLU A 41 -9.10 0.64 -5.68
C GLU A 41 -9.17 -0.34 -6.87
N THR A 42 -9.93 -1.43 -6.72
CA THR A 42 -10.13 -2.43 -7.80
C THR A 42 -11.59 -2.52 -8.31
N TYR A 43 -12.49 -1.64 -7.86
CA TYR A 43 -13.92 -1.55 -8.23
C TYR A 43 -14.78 -2.81 -8.03
N GLY A 44 -14.19 -3.94 -7.63
CA GLY A 44 -14.88 -5.20 -7.34
C GLY A 44 -14.59 -5.77 -5.95
N ALA A 45 -13.76 -5.07 -5.17
CA ALA A 45 -13.40 -5.41 -3.80
C ALA A 45 -13.07 -4.11 -3.03
N ASP A 46 -12.92 -4.24 -1.71
CA ASP A 46 -12.47 -3.16 -0.85
C ASP A 46 -11.14 -2.57 -1.34
N GLU A 47 -10.94 -1.29 -1.03
CA GLU A 47 -9.67 -0.61 -1.26
C GLU A 47 -8.56 -1.31 -0.45
N ALA A 48 -7.36 -1.35 -1.02
CA ALA A 48 -6.25 -2.15 -0.48
C ALA A 48 -4.93 -1.38 -0.50
N PHE A 49 -4.05 -1.74 0.41
CA PHE A 49 -2.68 -1.27 0.49
C PHE A 49 -1.74 -2.39 0.05
N ILE A 50 -0.96 -2.11 -0.99
CA ILE A 50 0.05 -3.01 -1.55
C ILE A 50 1.41 -2.60 -1.01
N PHE A 51 2.17 -3.53 -0.46
CA PHE A 51 3.45 -3.26 0.18
C PHE A 51 4.61 -3.83 -0.62
N TYR A 52 5.65 -3.02 -0.79
CA TYR A 52 6.91 -3.44 -1.37
C TYR A 52 8.05 -3.26 -0.36
N SER A 53 9.00 -4.19 -0.36
CA SER A 53 10.31 -4.05 0.27
C SER A 53 11.34 -4.17 -0.85
N GLY A 54 11.89 -3.04 -1.30
CA GLY A 54 12.70 -2.94 -2.51
C GLY A 54 12.21 -1.90 -3.51
N ASP A 55 12.49 -2.15 -4.78
CA ASP A 55 12.14 -1.29 -5.91
C ASP A 55 10.77 -1.71 -6.47
N GLU A 56 9.74 -0.90 -6.21
CA GLU A 56 8.37 -1.15 -6.65
C GLU A 56 8.19 -1.26 -8.18
N PHE A 57 9.18 -0.81 -8.96
CA PHE A 57 9.16 -0.90 -10.41
C PHE A 57 9.85 -2.17 -10.95
N LYS A 58 10.48 -2.98 -10.08
CA LYS A 58 11.19 -4.20 -10.48
C LYS A 58 10.72 -5.42 -9.71
N ASP A 59 10.39 -5.24 -8.46
CA ASP A 59 10.06 -6.30 -7.53
C ASP A 59 8.54 -6.58 -7.51
N ASP A 60 8.17 -7.79 -7.11
CA ASP A 60 6.78 -8.12 -6.81
C ASP A 60 6.42 -7.60 -5.41
N PHE A 61 5.12 -7.34 -5.16
CA PHE A 61 4.71 -6.89 -3.82
C PHE A 61 4.80 -8.06 -2.83
N ILE A 62 5.09 -7.75 -1.58
CA ILE A 62 5.33 -8.77 -0.54
C ILE A 62 4.08 -9.12 0.24
N THR A 63 3.15 -8.18 0.39
CA THR A 63 1.90 -8.38 1.11
C THR A 63 0.86 -7.34 0.72
N ILE A 64 -0.39 -7.63 1.07
CA ILE A 64 -1.56 -6.80 0.86
C ILE A 64 -2.28 -6.66 2.19
N TRP A 65 -2.76 -5.46 2.48
CA TRP A 65 -3.71 -5.23 3.56
C TRP A 65 -4.99 -4.61 2.98
N SER A 66 -6.14 -5.10 3.39
CA SER A 66 -7.45 -4.56 2.99
C SER A 66 -8.43 -4.67 4.14
N GLY A 67 -9.37 -3.74 4.21
CA GLY A 67 -10.44 -3.76 5.21
C GLY A 67 -10.66 -2.39 5.87
N ALA A 68 -11.72 -2.32 6.65
CA ALA A 68 -11.95 -1.22 7.57
C ALA A 68 -11.09 -1.39 8.84
N ALA A 69 -10.75 -0.29 9.48
CA ALA A 69 -10.03 -0.24 10.73
C ALA A 69 -10.67 0.77 11.68
N GLU A 70 -10.83 0.41 12.94
CA GLU A 70 -11.26 1.33 13.98
C GLU A 70 -10.06 2.06 14.62
N ILE A 71 -10.31 3.24 15.20
CA ILE A 71 -9.31 4.02 15.94
C ILE A 71 -8.60 3.17 17.01
N SER A 72 -9.34 2.26 17.66
CA SER A 72 -8.79 1.38 18.70
C SER A 72 -7.73 0.39 18.17
N GLU A 73 -7.69 0.16 16.86
CA GLU A 73 -6.82 -0.82 16.19
C GLU A 73 -5.49 -0.21 15.69
N GLU A 74 -5.27 1.10 15.81
CA GLU A 74 -4.10 1.79 15.24
C GLU A 74 -2.77 1.09 15.58
N LYS A 75 -2.57 0.77 16.87
CA LYS A 75 -1.35 0.09 17.33
C LYS A 75 -1.25 -1.35 16.82
N ASN A 76 -2.37 -2.04 16.64
CA ASN A 76 -2.40 -3.39 16.09
C ASN A 76 -2.06 -3.38 14.60
N ILE A 77 -2.50 -2.36 13.86
CA ILE A 77 -2.20 -2.18 12.44
C ILE A 77 -0.73 -1.78 12.25
N GLU A 78 -0.22 -0.86 13.07
CA GLU A 78 1.21 -0.52 13.07
C GLU A 78 2.07 -1.75 13.38
N LYS A 79 1.64 -2.58 14.36
CA LYS A 79 2.33 -3.83 14.65
C LYS A 79 2.24 -4.82 13.49
N TRP A 80 1.06 -5.00 12.90
CA TRP A 80 0.84 -5.91 11.79
C TRP A 80 1.77 -5.60 10.63
N VAL A 81 1.89 -4.33 10.22
CA VAL A 81 2.75 -3.97 9.09
C VAL A 81 4.22 -4.20 9.40
N LYS A 82 4.67 -3.95 10.63
CA LYS A 82 6.06 -4.24 11.04
C LYS A 82 6.37 -5.73 11.06
N ASP A 83 5.39 -6.56 11.41
CA ASP A 83 5.54 -8.02 11.43
C ASP A 83 5.53 -8.62 10.01
N HIS A 84 4.91 -7.96 9.02
CA HIS A 84 4.72 -8.49 7.65
C HIS A 84 5.56 -7.80 6.56
N VAL A 85 6.08 -6.59 6.82
CA VAL A 85 6.88 -5.82 5.86
C VAL A 85 8.31 -5.70 6.40
N PRO A 86 9.25 -6.54 5.92
CA PRO A 86 10.62 -6.54 6.41
C PRO A 86 11.26 -5.16 6.27
N TYR A 87 11.84 -4.70 7.38
CA TYR A 87 12.60 -3.44 7.47
C TYR A 87 11.79 -2.19 7.14
N ILE A 88 10.46 -2.22 7.26
CA ILE A 88 9.64 -1.01 7.06
C ILE A 88 10.07 0.08 8.06
N PRO A 89 10.31 1.33 7.61
CA PRO A 89 10.60 2.43 8.51
C PRO A 89 9.46 2.65 9.52
N ASP A 90 9.81 2.90 10.78
CA ASP A 90 8.83 3.13 11.86
C ASP A 90 7.83 4.24 11.53
N ARG A 91 8.31 5.31 10.88
CA ARG A 91 7.48 6.43 10.46
C ARG A 91 6.48 5.99 9.39
N LEU A 92 6.93 5.28 8.37
CA LEU A 92 6.05 4.76 7.31
C LEU A 92 4.99 3.80 7.86
N ALA A 93 5.37 2.90 8.79
CA ALA A 93 4.44 2.00 9.46
C ALA A 93 3.35 2.75 10.24
N ARG A 94 3.74 3.78 11.01
CA ARG A 94 2.80 4.62 11.75
C ARG A 94 1.90 5.44 10.82
N CYS A 95 2.47 6.03 9.77
CA CYS A 95 1.70 6.78 8.79
C CYS A 95 0.68 5.89 8.07
N PHE A 96 1.04 4.64 7.75
CA PHE A 96 0.12 3.65 7.21
C PHE A 96 -1.04 3.37 8.18
N ALA A 97 -0.74 3.07 9.45
CA ALA A 97 -1.78 2.79 10.45
C ALA A 97 -2.75 3.97 10.63
N TRP A 98 -2.20 5.19 10.75
CA TRP A 98 -2.99 6.41 10.83
C TRP A 98 -3.84 6.62 9.58
N TYR A 99 -3.23 6.53 8.39
CA TYR A 99 -3.95 6.75 7.13
C TYR A 99 -5.07 5.71 6.94
N THR A 100 -4.84 4.47 7.36
CA THR A 100 -5.85 3.41 7.31
C THR A 100 -7.10 3.78 8.11
N ILE A 101 -6.96 4.46 9.24
CA ILE A 101 -8.08 4.83 10.11
C ILE A 101 -8.75 6.11 9.64
N TYR A 102 -7.98 7.16 9.34
CA TYR A 102 -8.50 8.53 9.21
C TYR A 102 -8.68 9.02 7.77
N ARG A 103 -8.37 8.22 6.74
CA ARG A 103 -8.46 8.68 5.33
C ARG A 103 -9.88 9.03 4.84
N HIS A 104 -10.92 8.60 5.55
CA HIS A 104 -12.32 8.84 5.21
C HIS A 104 -13.03 9.81 6.17
N ASP A 105 -12.32 10.32 7.18
CA ASP A 105 -12.80 11.35 8.11
C ASP A 105 -12.63 12.76 7.51
#